data_AF-A0A498G8H4-F1
#
_entry.id   AF-A0A498G8H4-F1
#
_cell.length_a   1.000
_cell.length_b   1.000
_cell.length_c   1.000
_cell.angle_alpha   90.00
_cell.angle_beta   90.00
_cell.angle_gamma   90.00
#
_symmetry.space_group_name_H-M   'P 1'
#
loop_
_entity.id
_entity.type
_entity.pdbx_description
1 polymer ?
#
loop_
_entity_poly.entity_id
_entity_poly.type
_entity_poly.pdbx_seq_one_letter_code
_entity_poly.pdbx_strand_id
1 'polypeptide(L)'
;MVIQDDIKDAIGDGRDELVRVLATHGVLPTIVESGGSSLGGLSSSPTFRLETSDGTSVADRQTRSKVVDALGMSSADDCETVREEIQRHDAWED
;
A
#
# COMPACT_ATOMS: atom_id res chain seq x y z
N MET A 1 -16.78 -0.70 3.99
CA MET A 1 -15.62 -1.09 4.81
C MET A 1 -14.98 0.21 5.24
N VAL A 2 -14.97 0.52 6.54
CA VAL A 2 -14.56 1.83 7.06
C VAL A 2 -13.13 2.15 6.60
N ILE A 3 -12.20 1.19 6.76
CA ILE A 3 -10.80 1.26 6.35
C ILE A 3 -10.59 1.72 4.89
N GLN A 4 -11.41 1.26 3.93
CA GLN A 4 -11.25 1.68 2.53
C GLN A 4 -11.62 3.16 2.34
N ASP A 5 -12.61 3.66 3.10
CA ASP A 5 -13.05 5.04 3.03
C ASP A 5 -11.98 5.97 3.62
N ASP A 6 -11.44 5.62 4.80
CA ASP A 6 -10.31 6.33 5.42
C ASP A 6 -9.08 6.39 4.50
N ILE A 7 -8.72 5.27 3.86
CA ILE A 7 -7.62 5.24 2.89
C ILE A 7 -7.88 6.18 1.70
N LYS A 8 -9.13 6.27 1.21
CA LYS A 8 -9.47 7.14 0.08
C LYS A 8 -9.42 8.62 0.45
N ASP A 9 -9.85 8.95 1.66
CA ASP A 9 -9.77 10.31 2.21
C ASP A 9 -8.31 10.72 2.35
N ALA A 10 -7.50 9.87 2.97
CA ALA A 10 -6.08 10.11 3.19
C ALA A 10 -5.26 10.28 1.89
N ILE A 11 -5.63 9.59 0.79
CA ILE A 11 -5.03 9.83 -0.54
C ILE A 11 -5.24 11.29 -0.99
N GLY A 12 -6.38 11.90 -0.65
CA GLY A 12 -6.70 13.28 -0.97
C GLY A 12 -5.92 14.28 -0.12
N ASP A 13 -5.68 13.96 1.16
CA ASP A 13 -4.93 14.80 2.10
C ASP A 13 -3.41 14.75 1.90
N GLY A 14 -2.88 13.60 1.47
CA GLY A 14 -1.49 13.46 1.08
C GLY A 14 -0.80 12.21 1.62
N ARG A 15 0.48 12.06 1.30
CA ARG A 15 1.27 10.88 1.68
C ARG A 15 1.34 10.69 3.20
N ASP A 16 1.59 11.75 3.95
CA ASP A 16 1.74 11.68 5.41
C ASP A 16 0.47 11.16 6.10
N GLU A 17 -0.70 11.69 5.70
CA GLU A 17 -1.99 11.21 6.23
C GLU A 17 -2.25 9.76 5.81
N LEU A 18 -1.91 9.41 4.57
CA LEU A 18 -2.03 8.03 4.09
C LEU A 18 -1.18 7.05 4.91
N VAL A 19 0.07 7.39 5.22
CA VAL A 19 0.95 6.58 6.07
C VAL A 19 0.34 6.43 7.47
N ARG A 20 -0.17 7.52 8.04
CA ARG A 20 -0.80 7.52 9.35
C ARG A 20 -2.06 6.64 9.41
N VAL A 21 -2.94 6.73 8.41
CA VAL A 21 -4.15 5.90 8.31
C VAL A 21 -3.81 4.43 8.12
N LEU A 22 -2.82 4.13 7.28
CA LEU A 22 -2.31 2.76 7.10
C LEU A 22 -1.75 2.21 8.42
N ALA A 23 -1.01 3.02 9.18
CA ALA A 23 -0.46 2.63 10.48
C ALA A 23 -1.58 2.36 11.49
N THR A 24 -2.53 3.28 11.61
CA THR A 24 -3.68 3.21 12.53
C THR A 24 -4.52 1.94 12.31
N HIS A 25 -4.67 1.51 11.06
CA HIS A 25 -5.44 0.32 10.73
C HIS A 25 -4.60 -0.96 10.64
N GLY A 26 -3.29 -0.90 10.90
CA GLY A 26 -2.42 -2.06 10.78
C GLY A 26 -2.32 -2.60 9.34
N VAL A 27 -2.43 -1.72 8.35
CA VAL A 27 -2.45 -2.06 6.91
C VAL A 27 -1.07 -1.84 6.31
N LEU A 28 -0.55 -2.85 5.63
CA LEU A 28 0.76 -2.78 5.00
C LEU A 28 0.67 -3.11 3.51
N PRO A 29 1.47 -2.44 2.67
CA PRO A 29 1.65 -2.85 1.30
C PRO A 29 2.47 -4.15 1.24
N THR A 30 2.01 -5.08 0.43
CA THR A 30 2.68 -6.36 0.14
C THR A 30 2.81 -6.55 -1.35
N ILE A 31 3.85 -7.26 -1.76
CA ILE A 31 4.07 -7.61 -3.17
C ILE A 31 3.49 -9.00 -3.37
N VAL A 32 2.44 -9.09 -4.19
CA VAL A 32 1.75 -10.36 -4.44
C VAL A 32 2.39 -11.11 -5.60
N GLU A 33 2.81 -10.37 -6.63
CA GLU A 33 3.54 -10.92 -7.78
C GLU A 33 4.66 -9.97 -8.20
N SER A 34 5.90 -10.44 -8.03
CA SER A 34 7.09 -9.90 -8.67
C SER A 34 7.22 -10.62 -10.01
N GLY A 35 6.73 -9.99 -11.09
CA GLY A 35 6.59 -10.62 -12.40
C GLY A 35 7.80 -11.47 -12.82
N GLY A 36 7.61 -12.79 -12.84
CA GLY A 36 8.59 -13.75 -13.31
C GLY A 36 8.25 -14.22 -14.73
N SER A 37 9.14 -13.88 -15.66
CA SER A 37 9.38 -14.50 -16.98
C SER A 37 8.49 -14.13 -18.18
N SER A 38 9.09 -13.37 -19.08
CA SER A 38 9.30 -13.73 -20.50
C SER A 38 8.09 -14.27 -21.27
N LEU A 39 7.31 -13.37 -21.90
CA LEU A 39 6.70 -13.51 -23.24
C LEU A 39 5.56 -12.47 -23.37
N GLY A 40 5.87 -11.28 -23.87
CA GLY A 40 4.84 -10.35 -24.35
C GLY A 40 4.74 -9.00 -23.64
N GLY A 41 5.85 -8.28 -23.48
CA GLY A 41 5.90 -6.80 -23.63
C GLY A 41 4.91 -5.92 -22.84
N LEU A 42 4.27 -6.39 -21.78
CA LEU A 42 3.33 -5.63 -20.97
C LEU A 42 3.99 -5.33 -19.61
N SER A 43 4.26 -4.05 -19.36
CA SER A 43 4.87 -3.43 -18.18
C SER A 43 5.16 -4.36 -16.99
N SER A 44 6.45 -4.60 -16.71
CA SER A 44 6.98 -5.31 -15.53
C SER A 44 6.81 -4.56 -14.19
N SER A 45 5.70 -3.85 -13.98
CA SER A 45 5.44 -3.21 -12.70
C SER A 45 4.99 -4.27 -11.69
N PRO A 46 5.61 -4.33 -10.49
CA PRO A 46 5.22 -5.28 -9.45
C PRO A 46 3.76 -5.09 -9.05
N THR A 47 3.06 -6.19 -8.77
CA THR A 47 1.69 -6.12 -8.27
C THR A 47 1.70 -5.96 -6.76
N PHE A 48 1.31 -4.78 -6.29
CA PHE A 48 1.13 -4.52 -4.87
C PHE A 48 -0.25 -4.98 -4.37
N ARG A 49 -0.41 -5.14 -3.06
CA ARG A 49 -1.67 -5.36 -2.35
C ARG A 49 -1.62 -4.64 -1.01
N LEU A 50 -2.78 -4.22 -0.52
CA LEU A 50 -2.92 -3.63 0.80
C LEU A 50 -3.69 -4.63 1.65
N GLU A 51 -3.03 -5.15 2.65
CA GLU A 51 -3.58 -6.14 3.56
C GLU A 51 -3.30 -5.73 5.01
N THR A 52 -4.23 -6.08 5.89
CA THR A 52 -4.01 -5.95 7.34
C THR A 52 -3.03 -7.02 7.80
N SER A 53 -2.52 -6.87 9.04
CA SER A 53 -1.74 -7.93 9.72
C SER A 53 -2.43 -9.31 9.76
N ASP A 54 -3.76 -9.37 9.58
CA ASP A 54 -4.55 -10.60 9.51
C ASP A 54 -4.60 -11.22 8.08
N GLY A 55 -3.96 -10.60 7.10
CA GLY A 55 -3.99 -11.01 5.69
C GLY A 55 -5.27 -10.62 4.95
N THR A 56 -6.10 -9.77 5.54
CA THR A 56 -7.36 -9.32 4.92
C THR A 56 -7.09 -8.17 3.95
N SER A 57 -7.50 -8.34 2.69
CA SER A 57 -7.42 -7.29 1.67
C SER A 57 -8.45 -6.19 1.97
N VAL A 58 -7.98 -4.98 2.25
CA VAL A 58 -8.86 -3.85 2.64
C VAL A 58 -9.15 -2.87 1.51
N ALA A 59 -8.40 -2.95 0.42
CA ALA A 59 -8.52 -2.04 -0.70
C ALA A 59 -8.77 -2.77 -2.03
N ASP A 60 -9.73 -2.24 -2.79
CA ASP A 60 -9.99 -2.65 -4.17
C ASP A 60 -8.83 -2.26 -5.11
N ARG A 61 -8.82 -2.84 -6.32
CA ARG A 61 -7.80 -2.56 -7.35
C ARG A 61 -7.60 -1.08 -7.62
N GLN A 62 -8.69 -0.30 -7.71
CA GLN A 62 -8.62 1.13 -7.99
C GLN A 62 -8.01 1.91 -6.82
N THR A 63 -8.46 1.66 -5.59
CA THR A 63 -7.94 2.30 -4.38
C THR A 63 -6.45 2.01 -4.23
N ARG A 64 -6.07 0.74 -4.38
CA ARG A 64 -4.67 0.32 -4.36
C ARG A 64 -3.80 1.08 -5.37
N SER A 65 -4.23 1.20 -6.63
CA SER A 65 -3.43 1.92 -7.63
C SER A 65 -3.21 3.38 -7.23
N LYS A 66 -4.21 4.03 -6.62
CA LYS A 66 -4.07 5.38 -6.08
C LYS A 66 -3.14 5.44 -4.87
N VAL A 67 -3.20 4.46 -3.97
CA VAL A 67 -2.30 4.37 -2.81
C VAL A 67 -0.86 4.16 -3.26
N VAL A 68 -0.63 3.27 -4.21
CA VAL A 68 0.69 3.02 -4.81
C VAL A 68 1.26 4.31 -5.43
N ASP A 69 0.43 5.04 -6.18
CA ASP A 69 0.80 6.32 -6.79
C ASP A 69 1.10 7.40 -5.73
N ALA A 70 0.22 7.55 -4.73
CA ALA A 70 0.38 8.51 -3.63
C ALA A 70 1.61 8.23 -2.74
N LEU A 71 1.92 6.96 -2.52
CA LEU A 71 3.11 6.51 -1.80
C LEU A 71 4.37 6.49 -2.68
N GLY A 72 4.25 6.79 -3.98
CA GLY A 72 5.37 6.76 -4.92
C GLY A 72 6.02 5.38 -5.05
N MET A 73 5.29 4.30 -4.80
CA MET A 73 5.83 2.93 -4.85
C MET A 73 5.92 2.46 -6.30
N SER A 74 7.14 2.37 -6.84
CA SER A 74 7.37 1.84 -8.20
C SER A 74 8.11 0.50 -8.18
N SER A 75 8.80 0.19 -7.08
CA SER A 75 9.65 -0.98 -6.93
C SER A 75 9.40 -1.73 -5.63
N ALA A 76 9.99 -2.92 -5.51
CA ALA A 76 9.94 -3.70 -4.28
C ALA A 76 10.61 -2.96 -3.11
N ASP A 77 11.72 -2.28 -3.38
CA ASP A 77 12.47 -1.46 -2.42
C ASP A 77 11.63 -0.30 -1.86
N ASP A 78 10.83 0.36 -2.71
CA ASP A 78 9.91 1.42 -2.26
C ASP A 78 8.84 0.86 -1.33
N CYS A 79 8.32 -0.33 -1.65
CA CYS A 79 7.32 -0.99 -0.82
C CYS A 79 7.88 -1.38 0.55
N GLU A 80 9.11 -1.88 0.61
CA GLU A 80 9.79 -2.16 1.88
C GLU A 80 10.01 -0.88 2.69
N THR A 81 10.52 0.18 2.04
CA THR A 81 10.73 1.49 2.66
C THR A 81 9.44 2.06 3.26
N VAL A 82 8.34 2.05 2.49
CA VAL A 82 7.04 2.54 2.95
C VAL A 82 6.47 1.66 4.06
N ARG A 83 6.64 0.34 3.95
CA ARG A 83 6.20 -0.58 4.99
C ARG A 83 6.92 -0.31 6.32
N GLU A 84 8.23 -0.10 6.28
CA GLU A 84 9.02 0.29 7.45
C GLU A 84 8.59 1.66 8.01
N GLU A 85 8.28 2.62 7.14
CA GLU A 85 7.77 3.95 7.51
C GLU A 85 6.44 3.85 8.26
N ILE A 86 5.49 3.05 7.73
CA ILE A 86 4.20 2.78 8.38
C ILE A 86 4.38 2.09 9.74
N GLN A 87 5.25 1.07 9.81
CA GLN A 87 5.49 0.33 11.05
C GLN A 87 6.23 1.14 12.12
N ARG A 88 7.06 2.11 11.71
CA ARG A 88 7.74 3.03 12.63
C ARG A 88 6.89 4.22 13.05
N HIS A 89 5.71 4.40 12.44
CA HIS A 89 4.84 5.52 12.73
C HIS A 89 4.22 5.36 14.13
N ASP A 90 4.11 6.43 14.90
CA ASP A 90 3.58 6.39 16.28
C ASP A 90 2.18 5.75 16.37
N ALA A 91 1.36 5.94 15.33
CA ALA A 91 0.01 5.36 15.23
C ALA A 91 -0.03 3.83 15.04
N TRP A 92 1.12 3.16 14.86
CA TRP A 92 1.19 1.69 14.76
C TRP A 92 1.14 1.00 16.14
N GLU A 93 1.59 1.69 17.20
CA GLU A 93 1.68 1.14 18.56
C GLU A 93 0.49 1.54 19.47
N ASP A 94 -0.51 2.25 18.94
CA ASP A 94 -1.72 2.69 19.66
C ASP A 94 -2.89 1.69 19.57
#